data_AF-A0A1V6BL75-F1
#
_entry.id   AF-A0A1V6BL75-F1
#
_cell.length_a   1.000
_cell.length_b   1.000
_cell.length_c   1.000
_cell.angle_alpha   90.00
_cell.angle_beta   90.00
_cell.angle_gamma   90.00
#
_symmetry.space_group_name_H-M   'P 1'
#
loop_
_entity.id
_entity.type
_entity.pdbx_description
1 polymer ?
#
loop_
_entity_poly.entity_id
_entity_poly.type
_entity_poly.pdbx_seq_one_letter_code
_entity_poly.pdbx_strand_id
1 'polypeptide(L)'
;MVLYWDLIVASTILVNYSFVKTLLVLFKERVVWWRILITLAISLASLLIYFFPGELLFLRYTVGIWMGLAAFPGKLKTKTIQIAGLYVLNYAFIGSLVIFDIQSLFWIIISLFYIVVLYLIINFKIGINQANLTYDVIILPEKHLKAYLDTGNLSMFEGKPLVFLEEKWKNACFDHVGYAKIRSVNGVSETEVYRGPLLQIGQKSYDVYYCFAQLETYDVLLNYLMGVSDD
;
A
#
# COMPACT_ATOMS: atom_id res chain seq x y z
N MET A 1 -9.83 26.02 -31.34
CA MET A 1 -9.23 25.88 -30.00
C MET A 1 -7.81 26.40 -30.07
N VAL A 2 -7.51 27.51 -29.38
CA VAL A 2 -6.13 28.02 -29.31
C VAL A 2 -5.38 27.14 -28.32
N LEU A 3 -4.39 26.39 -28.81
CA LEU A 3 -3.61 25.48 -27.98
C LEU A 3 -2.46 26.27 -27.35
N TYR A 4 -2.57 26.58 -26.07
CA TYR A 4 -1.51 27.21 -25.28
C TYR A 4 -0.41 26.17 -24.98
N TRP A 5 0.52 25.99 -25.92
CA TRP A 5 1.61 25.01 -25.82
C TRP A 5 2.49 25.23 -24.59
N ASP A 6 2.74 26.48 -24.25
CA ASP A 6 3.41 26.93 -23.04
C ASP A 6 2.71 26.40 -21.78
N LEU A 7 1.37 26.53 -21.74
CA LEU A 7 0.56 26.05 -20.64
C LEU A 7 0.60 24.51 -20.52
N ILE A 8 0.51 23.80 -21.66
CA ILE A 8 0.54 22.34 -21.70
C ILE A 8 1.89 21.81 -21.24
N VAL A 9 2.99 22.42 -21.68
CA VAL A 9 4.34 22.04 -21.26
C VAL A 9 4.53 22.29 -19.76
N ALA A 10 4.16 23.49 -19.28
CA ALA A 10 4.26 23.85 -17.88
C ALA A 10 3.41 22.93 -16.98
N SER A 11 2.16 22.65 -17.37
CA SER A 11 1.28 21.77 -16.62
C SER A 11 1.82 20.33 -16.60
N THR A 12 2.31 19.84 -17.74
CA THR A 12 2.87 18.49 -17.85
C THR A 12 4.05 18.29 -16.89
N ILE A 13 4.97 19.26 -16.82
CA ILE A 13 6.10 19.20 -15.88
C ILE A 13 5.61 19.26 -14.44
N LEU A 14 4.75 20.23 -14.11
CA LEU A 14 4.30 20.50 -12.75
C LEU A 14 3.52 19.31 -12.15
N VAL A 15 2.59 18.75 -12.92
CA VAL A 15 1.72 17.66 -12.52
C VAL A 15 2.54 16.39 -12.29
N ASN A 16 3.37 16.01 -13.27
CA ASN A 16 4.16 14.80 -13.17
C ASN A 16 5.24 14.88 -12.09
N TYR A 17 5.87 16.05 -11.90
CA TYR A 17 6.75 16.28 -10.76
C TYR A 17 6.03 16.05 -9.43
N SER A 18 4.84 16.65 -9.28
CA SER A 18 4.05 16.57 -8.05
C SER A 18 3.61 15.14 -7.75
N PHE A 19 3.16 14.36 -8.75
CA PHE A 19 2.75 12.98 -8.55
C PHE A 19 3.91 12.05 -8.21
N VAL A 20 5.02 12.14 -8.95
CA VAL A 20 6.22 11.35 -8.65
C VAL A 20 6.72 11.65 -7.23
N LYS A 21 6.78 12.93 -6.85
CA LYS A 21 7.21 13.35 -5.51
C LYS A 21 6.26 12.84 -4.42
N THR A 22 4.95 12.94 -4.65
CA THR A 22 3.93 12.45 -3.71
C THR A 22 4.09 10.95 -3.47
N LEU A 23 4.29 10.16 -4.55
CA LEU A 23 4.51 8.72 -4.44
C LEU A 23 5.83 8.38 -3.75
N LEU A 24 6.93 9.08 -4.04
CA LEU A 24 8.21 8.86 -3.35
C LEU A 24 8.09 9.12 -1.83
N VAL A 25 7.45 10.22 -1.45
CA VAL A 25 7.22 10.57 -0.02
C VAL A 25 6.35 9.50 0.65
N LEU A 26 5.28 9.07 -0.01
CA LEU A 26 4.35 8.10 0.53
C LEU A 26 5.00 6.74 0.80
N PHE A 27 5.80 6.26 -0.15
CA PHE A 27 6.52 5.00 -0.03
C PHE A 27 7.82 5.13 0.78
N LYS A 28 8.08 6.30 1.40
CA LYS A 28 9.29 6.61 2.18
C LYS A 28 10.58 6.35 1.41
N GLU A 29 10.54 6.54 0.09
CA GLU A 29 11.70 6.35 -0.77
C GLU A 29 12.53 7.63 -0.89
N ARG A 30 13.84 7.48 -1.00
CA ARG A 30 14.75 8.61 -1.15
C ARG A 30 14.51 9.30 -2.50
N VAL A 31 14.32 10.61 -2.46
CA VAL A 31 14.25 11.44 -3.66
C VAL A 31 15.64 11.55 -4.30
N VAL A 32 15.77 11.06 -5.53
CA VAL A 32 16.99 11.14 -6.33
C VAL A 32 16.73 12.09 -7.51
N TRP A 33 17.30 13.29 -7.45
CA TRP A 33 16.98 14.37 -8.39
C TRP A 33 17.23 14.05 -9.86
N TRP A 34 18.30 13.30 -10.19
CA TRP A 34 18.55 12.93 -11.58
C TRP A 34 17.46 12.01 -12.15
N ARG A 35 16.87 11.13 -11.32
CA ARG A 35 15.76 10.25 -11.74
C ARG A 35 14.50 11.06 -12.03
N ILE A 36 14.24 12.07 -11.22
CA ILE A 36 13.15 13.02 -11.46
C ILE A 36 13.38 13.75 -12.78
N LEU A 37 14.58 14.25 -13.02
CA LEU A 37 14.90 14.99 -14.25
C LEU A 37 14.69 14.12 -15.50
N ILE A 38 15.16 12.87 -15.49
CA ILE A 38 14.90 11.91 -16.58
C ILE A 38 13.41 11.65 -16.75
N THR A 39 12.68 11.50 -15.65
CA THR A 39 11.22 11.27 -15.68
C THR A 39 10.48 12.45 -16.32
N LEU A 40 10.87 13.68 -15.99
CA LEU A 40 10.30 14.89 -16.60
C LEU A 40 10.68 15.01 -18.07
N ALA A 41 11.90 14.62 -18.45
CA ALA A 41 12.31 14.57 -19.84
C ALA A 41 11.48 13.56 -20.66
N ILE A 42 11.24 12.35 -20.12
CA ILE A 42 10.36 11.34 -20.73
C ILE A 42 8.93 11.90 -20.87
N SER A 43 8.44 12.58 -19.83
CA SER A 43 7.13 13.21 -19.85
C SER A 43 7.00 14.29 -20.93
N LEU A 44 8.03 15.12 -21.12
CA LEU A 44 8.03 16.13 -22.19
C LEU A 44 8.15 15.50 -23.58
N ALA A 45 9.02 14.51 -23.74
CA ALA A 45 9.14 13.76 -24.98
C ALA A 45 7.82 13.11 -25.39
N SER A 46 6.97 12.72 -24.43
CA SER A 46 5.64 12.18 -24.71
C SER A 46 4.70 13.16 -25.41
N LEU A 47 4.88 14.48 -25.21
CA LEU A 47 4.10 15.50 -25.91
C LEU A 47 4.41 15.49 -27.41
N LEU A 48 5.63 15.11 -27.79
CA LEU A 48 6.03 15.00 -29.19
C LEU A 48 5.27 13.89 -29.92
N ILE A 49 4.75 12.89 -29.18
CA ILE A 49 3.90 11.82 -29.73
C ILE A 49 2.60 12.40 -30.33
N TYR A 50 2.18 13.63 -29.99
CA TYR A 50 1.07 14.32 -30.67
C TYR A 50 1.31 14.68 -32.13
N PHE A 51 2.56 14.71 -32.57
CA PHE A 51 2.90 15.04 -33.95
C PHE A 51 3.07 13.81 -34.84
N PHE A 52 2.99 12.60 -34.29
CA PHE A 52 3.17 11.35 -35.03
C PHE A 52 1.83 10.76 -35.53
N PRO A 53 1.84 9.99 -36.63
CA PRO A 53 0.65 9.36 -37.18
C PRO A 53 -0.03 8.41 -36.19
N GLY A 54 -1.35 8.22 -36.38
CA GLY A 54 -2.26 7.61 -35.39
C GLY A 54 -1.86 6.23 -34.87
N GLU A 55 -1.12 5.44 -35.65
CA GLU A 55 -0.62 4.13 -35.23
C GLU A 55 0.40 4.19 -34.10
N LEU A 56 1.09 5.31 -33.89
CA LEU A 56 2.07 5.48 -32.80
C LEU A 56 1.44 6.01 -31.51
N LEU A 57 0.14 6.32 -31.50
CA LEU A 57 -0.54 6.86 -30.32
C LEU A 57 -0.61 5.86 -29.16
N PHE A 58 -0.56 4.55 -29.42
CA PHE A 58 -0.56 3.56 -28.34
C PHE A 58 0.63 3.70 -27.40
N LEU A 59 1.77 4.22 -27.89
CA LEU A 59 2.97 4.42 -27.08
C LEU A 59 2.71 5.33 -25.88
N ARG A 60 1.71 6.21 -25.96
CA ARG A 60 1.31 7.08 -24.84
C ARG A 60 0.84 6.33 -23.61
N TYR A 61 0.12 5.23 -23.81
CA TYR A 61 -0.33 4.38 -22.71
C TYR A 61 0.85 3.65 -22.03
N THR A 62 2.04 3.67 -22.64
CA THR A 62 3.26 3.09 -22.04
C THR A 62 4.14 4.14 -21.36
N VAL A 63 3.90 5.44 -21.59
CA VAL A 63 4.74 6.53 -21.05
C VAL A 63 4.78 6.50 -19.52
N GLY A 64 3.64 6.26 -18.86
CA GLY A 64 3.61 6.16 -17.39
C GLY A 64 4.44 4.99 -16.85
N ILE A 65 4.59 3.91 -17.62
CA ILE A 65 5.48 2.79 -17.29
C ILE A 65 6.93 3.25 -17.36
N TRP A 66 7.35 3.87 -18.46
CA TRP A 66 8.72 4.38 -18.62
C TRP A 66 9.09 5.42 -17.56
N MET A 67 8.15 6.32 -17.25
CA MET A 67 8.29 7.30 -16.19
C MET A 67 8.49 6.64 -14.83
N GLY A 68 7.65 5.68 -14.44
CA GLY A 68 7.79 5.02 -13.15
C GLY A 68 9.01 4.10 -13.06
N LEU A 69 9.43 3.47 -14.17
CA LEU A 69 10.67 2.71 -14.23
C LEU A 69 11.90 3.59 -13.92
N ALA A 70 11.93 4.81 -14.48
CA ALA A 70 12.99 5.80 -14.24
C ALA A 70 12.91 6.40 -12.83
N ALA A 71 11.72 6.84 -12.41
CA ALA A 71 11.50 7.55 -11.17
C ALA A 71 11.77 6.70 -9.93
N PHE A 72 11.22 5.49 -9.86
CA PHE A 72 11.15 4.73 -8.62
C PHE A 72 12.35 3.78 -8.46
N PRO A 73 13.12 3.85 -7.36
CA PRO A 73 14.25 2.96 -7.09
C PRO A 73 13.88 1.60 -6.49
N GLY A 74 12.65 1.40 -6.00
CA GLY A 74 12.23 0.20 -5.27
C GLY A 74 12.26 -1.13 -6.04
N LYS A 75 12.05 -2.23 -5.29
CA LYS A 75 11.88 -3.60 -5.82
C LYS A 75 10.71 -3.65 -6.82
N LEU A 76 10.73 -4.64 -7.72
CA LEU A 76 9.73 -4.77 -8.80
C LEU A 76 8.27 -4.70 -8.30
N LYS A 77 7.95 -5.37 -7.20
CA LYS A 77 6.60 -5.34 -6.60
C LYS A 77 6.17 -3.93 -6.19
N THR A 78 6.99 -3.24 -5.39
CA THR A 78 6.72 -1.86 -4.93
C THR A 78 6.64 -0.89 -6.11
N LYS A 79 7.56 -1.04 -7.07
CA LYS A 79 7.60 -0.24 -8.29
C LYS A 79 6.32 -0.37 -9.12
N THR A 80 5.79 -1.59 -9.29
CA THR A 80 4.53 -1.81 -10.00
C THR A 80 3.36 -1.08 -9.32
N ILE A 81 3.30 -1.11 -7.99
CA ILE A 81 2.26 -0.41 -7.22
C ILE A 81 2.40 1.11 -7.41
N GLN A 82 3.62 1.64 -7.39
CA GLN A 82 3.86 3.07 -7.62
C GLN A 82 3.51 3.51 -9.05
N ILE A 83 3.81 2.68 -10.06
CA ILE A 83 3.39 2.91 -11.45
C ILE A 83 1.85 2.93 -11.56
N ALA A 84 1.17 1.98 -10.92
CA ALA A 84 -0.29 1.97 -10.88
C ALA A 84 -0.84 3.22 -10.19
N GLY A 85 -0.25 3.64 -9.06
CA GLY A 85 -0.59 4.89 -8.37
C GLY A 85 -0.39 6.13 -9.24
N LEU A 86 0.66 6.17 -10.07
CA LEU A 86 0.90 7.26 -11.02
C LEU A 86 -0.22 7.35 -12.06
N TYR A 87 -0.69 6.22 -12.58
CA TYR A 87 -1.85 6.21 -13.49
C TYR A 87 -3.12 6.68 -12.80
N VAL A 88 -3.40 6.20 -11.58
CA VAL A 88 -4.58 6.61 -10.81
C VAL A 88 -4.59 8.13 -10.56
N LEU A 89 -3.45 8.71 -10.16
CA LEU A 89 -3.31 10.15 -9.96
C LEU A 89 -3.53 10.94 -11.27
N ASN A 90 -2.99 10.45 -12.39
CA ASN A 90 -3.19 11.07 -13.70
C ASN A 90 -4.65 11.01 -14.15
N TYR A 91 -5.35 9.88 -13.98
CA TYR A 91 -6.77 9.78 -14.31
C TYR A 91 -7.63 10.67 -13.41
N ALA A 92 -7.35 10.72 -12.10
CA ALA A 92 -8.03 11.62 -11.18
C ALA A 92 -7.84 13.09 -11.59
N PHE A 93 -6.64 13.44 -12.05
CA PHE A 93 -6.33 14.77 -12.57
C PHE A 93 -7.07 15.13 -13.83
N ILE A 94 -7.05 14.26 -14.83
CA ILE A 94 -7.83 14.50 -16.05
C ILE A 94 -9.32 14.64 -15.71
N GLY A 95 -9.84 13.79 -14.81
CA GLY A 95 -11.22 13.89 -14.33
C GLY A 95 -11.53 15.23 -13.66
N SER A 96 -10.63 15.74 -12.80
CA SER A 96 -10.83 17.05 -12.17
C SER A 96 -10.73 18.21 -13.16
N LEU A 97 -9.81 18.14 -14.13
CA LEU A 97 -9.72 19.13 -15.21
C LEU A 97 -11.05 19.26 -15.98
N VAL A 98 -11.71 18.12 -16.23
CA VAL A 98 -12.99 18.08 -16.94
C VAL A 98 -14.13 18.61 -16.07
N ILE A 99 -14.21 18.21 -14.79
CA ILE A 99 -15.28 18.63 -13.88
C ILE A 99 -15.23 20.14 -13.61
N PHE A 100 -14.03 20.70 -13.44
CA PHE A 100 -13.85 22.11 -13.13
C PHE A 100 -13.87 23.03 -14.35
N ASP A 101 -14.10 22.49 -15.56
CA ASP A 101 -14.08 23.23 -16.84
C ASP A 101 -12.94 24.24 -16.90
N ILE A 102 -11.72 23.74 -16.79
CA ILE A 102 -10.56 24.57 -16.45
C ILE A 102 -10.19 25.51 -17.60
N GLN A 103 -10.35 26.81 -17.34
CA GLN A 103 -10.12 27.87 -18.33
C GLN A 103 -8.76 28.56 -18.18
N SER A 104 -7.98 28.27 -17.12
CA SER A 104 -6.71 28.96 -16.84
C SER A 104 -5.71 28.14 -16.02
N LEU A 105 -4.45 28.58 -16.02
CA LEU A 105 -3.37 27.99 -15.21
C LEU A 105 -3.71 27.94 -13.71
N PHE A 106 -4.44 28.94 -13.21
CA PHE A 106 -4.84 29.00 -11.82
C PHE A 106 -5.71 27.81 -11.43
N TRP A 107 -6.66 27.43 -12.28
CA TRP A 107 -7.52 26.28 -12.09
C TRP A 107 -6.75 24.95 -12.15
N ILE A 108 -5.72 24.86 -12.99
CA ILE A 108 -4.79 23.72 -13.04
C ILE A 108 -4.10 23.52 -11.69
N ILE A 109 -3.60 24.61 -11.09
CA ILE A 109 -2.93 24.56 -9.77
C ILE A 109 -3.91 24.13 -8.68
N ILE A 110 -5.13 24.67 -8.66
CA ILE A 110 -6.18 24.27 -7.70
C ILE A 110 -6.49 22.77 -7.83
N SER A 111 -6.64 22.28 -9.05
CA SER A 111 -6.98 20.87 -9.30
C SER A 111 -5.86 19.92 -8.90
N LEU A 112 -4.61 20.32 -9.14
CA LEU A 112 -3.44 19.59 -8.69
C LEU A 112 -3.38 19.55 -7.16
N PHE A 113 -3.58 20.69 -6.50
CA PHE A 113 -3.60 20.78 -5.04
C PHE A 113 -4.70 19.90 -4.45
N TYR A 114 -5.92 19.97 -4.99
CA TYR A 114 -7.06 19.14 -4.58
C TYR A 114 -6.73 17.65 -4.62
N ILE A 115 -6.12 17.17 -5.71
CA ILE A 115 -5.79 15.75 -5.86
C ILE A 115 -4.67 15.31 -4.94
N VAL A 116 -3.62 16.11 -4.80
CA VAL A 116 -2.52 15.80 -3.89
C VAL A 116 -3.04 15.73 -2.45
N VAL A 117 -3.87 16.69 -2.04
CA VAL A 117 -4.47 16.70 -0.70
C VAL A 117 -5.39 15.50 -0.49
N LEU A 118 -6.29 15.20 -1.43
CA LEU A 118 -7.15 14.02 -1.33
C LEU A 118 -6.35 12.73 -1.21
N TYR A 119 -5.31 12.58 -2.04
CA TYR A 119 -4.47 11.40 -2.03
C TYR A 119 -3.72 11.26 -0.70
N LEU A 120 -3.23 12.37 -0.12
CA LEU A 120 -2.62 12.37 1.21
C LEU A 120 -3.64 12.00 2.31
N ILE A 121 -4.85 12.55 2.27
CA ILE A 121 -5.92 12.24 3.23
C ILE A 121 -6.27 10.74 3.20
N ILE A 122 -6.47 10.18 2.00
CA ILE A 122 -6.80 8.75 1.83
C ILE A 122 -5.71 7.89 2.46
N ASN A 123 -4.44 8.20 2.20
CA ASN A 123 -3.34 7.41 2.72
C ASN A 123 -3.11 7.61 4.22
N PHE A 124 -3.34 8.80 4.76
CA PHE A 124 -3.31 9.05 6.20
C PHE A 124 -4.42 8.26 6.92
N LYS A 125 -5.63 8.21 6.34
CA LYS A 125 -6.74 7.40 6.84
C LYS A 125 -6.39 5.91 6.86
N ILE A 126 -5.73 5.39 5.83
CA ILE A 126 -5.25 4.00 5.81
C ILE A 126 -4.24 3.76 6.94
N GLY A 127 -3.30 4.68 7.18
CA GLY A 127 -2.32 4.59 8.26
C GLY A 127 -2.97 4.60 9.66
N ILE A 128 -3.96 5.46 9.90
CA ILE A 128 -4.74 5.47 11.14
C ILE A 128 -5.49 4.15 11.32
N ASN A 129 -6.14 3.65 10.28
CA ASN A 129 -6.87 2.38 10.34
C ASN A 129 -5.94 1.20 10.69
N GLN A 130 -4.71 1.19 10.17
CA GLN A 130 -3.71 0.17 10.55
C GLN A 130 -3.27 0.30 12.01
N ALA A 131 -3.10 1.54 12.52
CA ALA A 131 -2.80 1.76 13.93
C ALA A 131 -3.94 1.28 14.85
N ASN A 132 -5.20 1.50 14.45
CA ASN A 132 -6.37 1.03 15.20
C ASN A 132 -6.51 -0.50 15.24
N LEU A 133 -5.91 -1.20 14.27
CA LEU A 133 -5.88 -2.66 14.22
C LEU A 133 -4.63 -3.25 14.90
N THR A 134 -3.77 -2.43 15.48
CA THR A 134 -2.58 -2.89 16.19
C THR A 134 -2.86 -2.95 17.69
N TYR A 135 -2.52 -4.07 18.32
CA TYR A 135 -2.74 -4.31 19.74
C TYR A 135 -1.44 -4.76 20.42
N ASP A 136 -1.26 -4.39 21.68
CA ASP A 136 -0.26 -5.02 22.55
C ASP A 136 -0.88 -6.28 23.16
N VAL A 137 -0.24 -7.42 22.95
CA VAL A 137 -0.71 -8.71 23.45
C VAL A 137 0.29 -9.39 24.36
N ILE A 138 -0.22 -10.15 25.32
CA ILE A 138 0.59 -10.95 26.24
C ILE A 138 0.28 -12.42 25.93
N ILE A 139 1.30 -13.17 25.52
CA ILE A 139 1.21 -14.61 25.22
C ILE A 139 2.18 -15.40 26.10
N LEU A 140 3.34 -14.81 26.41
CA LEU A 140 4.32 -15.40 27.31
C LEU A 140 4.33 -14.60 28.60
N PRO A 141 4.67 -15.23 29.75
CA PRO A 141 4.85 -14.49 30.99
C PRO A 141 5.81 -13.32 30.74
N GLU A 142 5.34 -12.10 31.05
CA GLU A 142 6.13 -10.86 31.04
C GLU A 142 6.56 -10.32 29.66
N LYS A 143 6.02 -10.81 28.54
CA LYS A 143 6.33 -10.25 27.19
C LYS A 143 5.11 -9.66 26.51
N HIS A 144 5.19 -8.35 26.27
CA HIS A 144 4.30 -7.62 25.38
C HIS A 144 4.78 -7.77 23.94
N LEU A 145 3.92 -8.28 23.08
CA LEU A 145 4.17 -8.49 21.66
C LEU A 145 3.25 -7.59 20.85
N LYS A 146 3.78 -7.06 19.75
CA LYS A 146 2.99 -6.21 18.84
C LYS A 146 2.17 -7.09 17.91
N ALA A 147 0.86 -7.06 18.09
CA ALA A 147 -0.09 -7.82 17.29
C ALA A 147 -0.81 -6.93 16.27
N TYR A 148 -1.17 -7.51 15.13
CA TYR A 148 -2.05 -6.90 14.14
C TYR A 148 -3.31 -7.74 13.96
N LEU A 149 -4.47 -7.11 14.02
CA LEU A 149 -5.76 -7.74 13.76
C LEU A 149 -5.95 -7.93 12.26
N ASP A 150 -5.68 -9.16 11.81
CA ASP A 150 -5.97 -9.57 10.45
C ASP A 150 -7.45 -9.94 10.32
N THR A 151 -8.26 -8.96 9.92
CA THR A 151 -9.68 -9.17 9.61
C THR A 151 -9.93 -10.23 8.52
N GLY A 152 -8.93 -10.57 7.72
CA GLY A 152 -8.98 -11.65 6.73
C GLY A 152 -8.62 -13.03 7.27
N ASN A 153 -8.06 -13.11 8.48
CA ASN A 153 -7.69 -14.38 9.10
C ASN A 153 -8.93 -15.06 9.72
N LEU A 154 -9.58 -15.91 8.91
CA LEU A 154 -10.73 -16.73 9.29
C LEU A 154 -10.33 -18.12 9.81
N SER A 155 -9.06 -18.35 10.08
CA SER A 155 -8.51 -19.69 10.32
C SER A 155 -8.93 -20.23 11.69
N MET A 156 -9.38 -21.49 11.74
CA MET A 156 -9.85 -22.15 12.95
C MET A 156 -9.29 -23.56 13.05
N PHE A 157 -9.05 -24.04 14.27
CA PHE A 157 -8.68 -25.43 14.58
C PHE A 157 -9.54 -25.91 15.75
N GLU A 158 -10.23 -27.04 15.59
CA GLU A 158 -11.14 -27.62 16.60
C GLU A 158 -12.15 -26.61 17.19
N GLY A 159 -12.67 -25.72 16.35
CA GLY A 159 -13.64 -24.71 16.76
C GLY A 159 -13.05 -23.51 17.53
N LYS A 160 -11.73 -23.45 17.70
CA LYS A 160 -11.02 -22.30 18.27
C LYS A 160 -10.24 -21.53 17.21
N PRO A 161 -10.04 -20.22 17.39
CA PRO A 161 -9.31 -19.40 16.43
C PRO A 161 -7.81 -19.69 16.40
N LEU A 162 -7.24 -19.63 15.20
CA LEU A 162 -5.81 -19.71 14.96
C LEU A 162 -5.17 -18.33 14.88
N VAL A 163 -4.05 -18.18 15.58
CA VAL A 163 -3.22 -16.97 15.64
C VAL A 163 -1.85 -17.30 15.06
N PHE A 164 -1.31 -16.42 14.23
CA PHE A 164 0.04 -16.61 13.68
C PHE A 164 1.05 -15.84 14.53
N LEU A 165 2.15 -16.49 14.87
CA LEU A 165 3.21 -15.95 15.72
C LEU A 165 4.54 -16.02 14.96
N GLU A 166 5.39 -15.02 15.14
CA GLU A 166 6.72 -15.01 14.53
C GLU A 166 7.53 -16.24 14.95
N GLU A 167 8.18 -16.90 14.00
CA GLU A 167 8.99 -18.12 14.24
C GLU A 167 9.99 -17.96 15.39
N LYS A 168 10.57 -16.76 15.57
CA LYS A 168 11.53 -16.45 16.64
C LYS A 168 10.96 -16.65 18.06
N TRP A 169 9.64 -16.66 18.22
CA TRP A 169 8.98 -16.85 19.51
C TRP A 169 8.68 -18.31 19.83
N LYS A 170 8.95 -19.23 18.90
CA LYS A 170 8.80 -20.67 19.14
C LYS A 170 9.72 -21.11 20.29
N ASN A 171 9.11 -21.67 21.33
CA ASN A 171 9.81 -22.14 22.52
C ASN A 171 9.07 -23.32 23.15
N ALA A 172 9.57 -23.81 24.28
CA ALA A 172 9.03 -24.99 24.98
C ALA A 172 7.64 -24.77 25.62
N CYS A 173 7.09 -23.55 25.62
CA CYS A 173 5.73 -23.29 26.10
C CYS A 173 4.65 -23.64 25.07
N PHE A 174 5.05 -24.07 23.87
CA PHE A 174 4.14 -24.41 22.78
C PHE A 174 4.27 -25.89 22.42
N ASP A 175 3.19 -26.64 22.64
CA ASP A 175 3.11 -28.07 22.37
C ASP A 175 2.46 -28.31 21.01
N HIS A 176 3.13 -29.07 20.15
CA HIS A 176 2.57 -29.45 18.86
C HIS A 176 1.34 -30.36 19.04
N VAL A 177 0.22 -30.00 18.41
CA VAL A 177 -1.06 -30.74 18.53
C VAL A 177 -1.59 -31.28 17.21
N GLY A 178 -1.10 -30.80 16.07
CA GLY A 178 -1.52 -31.31 14.78
C GLY A 178 -1.23 -30.37 13.62
N TYR A 179 -1.96 -30.56 12.52
CA TYR A 179 -1.80 -29.80 11.30
C TYR A 179 -3.14 -29.18 10.86
N ALA A 180 -3.09 -27.94 10.40
CA ALA A 180 -4.23 -27.24 9.80
C ALA A 180 -3.92 -26.82 8.37
N LYS A 181 -4.93 -26.89 7.50
CA LYS A 181 -4.84 -26.37 6.13
C LYS A 181 -5.20 -24.89 6.15
N ILE A 182 -4.22 -24.04 5.89
CA ILE A 182 -4.36 -22.59 5.79
C ILE A 182 -4.50 -22.20 4.33
N ARG A 183 -5.53 -21.43 4.00
CA ARG A 183 -5.71 -20.86 2.66
C ARG A 183 -5.21 -19.42 2.67
N SER A 184 -4.12 -19.18 1.95
CA SER A 184 -3.52 -17.86 1.76
C SER A 184 -3.68 -17.39 0.31
N VAL A 185 -3.23 -16.15 0.03
CA VAL A 185 -3.15 -15.61 -1.33
C VAL A 185 -2.24 -16.45 -2.23
N ASN A 186 -1.27 -17.17 -1.65
CA ASN A 186 -0.33 -18.02 -2.38
C ASN A 186 -0.84 -19.47 -2.55
N GLY A 187 -2.08 -19.76 -2.14
CA GLY A 187 -2.68 -21.09 -2.22
C GLY A 187 -2.90 -21.73 -0.85
N VAL A 188 -3.21 -23.03 -0.87
CA VAL A 188 -3.46 -23.82 0.35
C VAL A 188 -2.16 -24.47 0.80
N SER A 189 -1.77 -24.21 2.05
CA SER A 189 -0.61 -24.82 2.70
C SER A 189 -1.04 -25.56 3.96
N GLU A 190 -0.37 -26.66 4.27
CA GLU A 190 -0.53 -27.35 5.55
C GLU A 190 0.49 -26.77 6.54
N THR A 191 0.02 -26.44 7.74
CA THR A 191 0.81 -25.73 8.75
C THR A 191 0.65 -26.43 10.10
N GLU A 192 1.76 -26.54 10.82
CA GLU A 192 1.81 -27.09 12.18
C GLU A 192 1.05 -26.19 13.15
N VAL A 193 0.22 -26.81 13.98
CA VAL A 193 -0.61 -26.17 14.99
C VAL A 193 -0.08 -26.52 16.37
N TYR A 194 -0.02 -25.50 17.22
CA TYR A 194 0.51 -25.58 18.56
C TYR A 194 -0.52 -25.12 19.58
N ARG A 195 -0.58 -25.80 20.71
CA ARG A 195 -1.26 -25.34 21.91
C ARG A 195 -0.26 -24.59 22.78
N GLY A 196 -0.67 -23.45 23.30
CA GLY A 196 0.19 -22.61 24.13
C GLY A 196 -0.59 -21.97 25.28
N PRO A 197 0.00 -20.95 25.92
CA PRO A 197 -0.66 -20.14 26.93
C PRO A 197 -1.89 -19.40 26.39
N LEU A 198 -2.68 -18.78 27.27
CA LEU A 198 -3.77 -17.89 26.84
C LEU A 198 -3.22 -16.60 26.23
N LEU A 199 -3.87 -16.11 25.19
CA LEU A 199 -3.56 -14.81 24.58
C LEU A 199 -4.36 -13.72 25.28
N GLN A 200 -3.70 -12.68 25.78
CA GLN A 200 -4.37 -11.53 26.40
C GLN A 200 -4.30 -10.29 25.51
N ILE A 201 -5.46 -9.64 25.32
CA ILE A 201 -5.59 -8.30 24.71
C ILE A 201 -6.30 -7.42 25.74
N GLY A 202 -5.57 -6.48 26.33
CA GLY A 202 -6.09 -5.68 27.44
C GLY A 202 -6.52 -6.56 28.62
N GLN A 203 -7.80 -6.50 28.99
CA GLN A 203 -8.37 -7.32 30.08
C GLN A 203 -8.99 -8.65 29.59
N LYS A 204 -9.11 -8.86 28.27
CA LYS A 204 -9.73 -10.06 27.71
C LYS A 204 -8.67 -11.15 27.48
N SER A 205 -8.94 -12.36 27.95
CA SER A 205 -8.13 -13.56 27.69
C SER A 205 -8.83 -14.45 26.66
N TYR A 206 -8.06 -14.94 25.70
CA TYR A 206 -8.54 -15.78 24.61
C TYR A 206 -7.84 -17.14 24.65
N ASP A 207 -8.63 -18.21 24.50
CA ASP A 207 -8.15 -19.58 24.32
C ASP A 207 -8.02 -19.85 22.82
N VAL A 208 -6.78 -19.98 22.36
CA VAL A 208 -6.41 -19.94 20.94
C VAL A 208 -5.38 -21.02 20.63
N TYR A 209 -5.30 -21.37 19.35
CA TYR A 209 -4.19 -22.17 18.83
C TYR A 209 -3.20 -21.29 18.06
N TYR A 210 -1.95 -21.72 18.03
CA TYR A 210 -0.84 -20.96 17.45
C TYR A 210 -0.26 -21.66 16.22
N CYS A 211 0.03 -20.90 15.18
CA CYS A 211 0.84 -21.31 14.04
C CYS A 211 2.08 -20.42 13.96
N PHE A 212 3.24 -21.00 13.65
CA PHE A 212 4.44 -20.20 13.45
C PHE A 212 4.62 -19.84 11.97
N ALA A 213 4.93 -18.57 11.71
CA ALA A 213 5.16 -18.05 10.37
C ALA A 213 6.22 -16.95 10.39
N GLN A 214 6.79 -16.67 9.22
CA GLN A 214 7.68 -15.52 9.02
C GLN A 214 6.85 -14.26 8.76
N LEU A 215 6.78 -13.38 9.73
CA LEU A 215 6.09 -12.10 9.72
C LEU A 215 7.13 -10.97 9.72
N GLU A 216 7.07 -10.09 8.72
CA GLU A 216 8.11 -9.05 8.58
C GLU A 216 7.95 -7.89 9.57
N THR A 217 6.71 -7.52 9.93
CA THR A 217 6.40 -6.22 10.57
C THR A 217 5.79 -6.33 11.97
N TYR A 218 5.15 -7.45 12.28
CA TYR A 218 4.41 -7.67 13.53
C TYR A 218 4.87 -8.98 14.15
N ASP A 219 4.79 -9.09 15.47
CA ASP A 219 5.13 -10.34 16.15
C ASP A 219 3.98 -11.35 16.08
N VAL A 220 2.74 -10.87 15.97
CA VAL A 220 1.52 -11.67 16.02
C VAL A 220 0.50 -11.19 14.96
N LEU A 221 -0.14 -12.12 14.25
CA LEU A 221 -1.37 -11.86 13.48
C LEU A 221 -2.56 -12.50 14.18
N LEU A 222 -3.48 -11.65 14.65
CA LEU A 222 -4.68 -12.08 15.34
C LEU A 222 -5.74 -12.57 14.34
N ASN A 223 -6.64 -13.39 14.86
CA ASN A 223 -7.83 -13.83 14.13
C ASN A 223 -8.89 -12.72 14.11
N TYR A 224 -9.75 -12.68 13.09
CA TYR A 224 -10.83 -11.68 12.99
C TYR A 224 -11.79 -11.67 14.20
N LEU A 225 -11.91 -12.80 14.91
CA LEU A 225 -12.71 -12.92 16.14
C LEU A 225 -12.09 -12.22 17.35
N MET A 226 -10.84 -11.77 17.25
CA MET A 226 -10.06 -11.14 18.32
C MET A 226 -9.96 -9.64 18.10
N GLY A 227 -11.11 -8.98 18.14
CA GLY A 227 -11.21 -7.52 18.17
C GLY A 227 -11.84 -7.09 19.48
N VAL A 228 -11.48 -5.90 19.93
CA VAL A 228 -12.28 -5.21 20.95
C VAL A 228 -13.66 -4.99 20.32
N SER A 229 -14.69 -5.69 20.82
CA SER A 229 -16.04 -5.15 20.75
C SER A 229 -15.99 -3.81 21.47
N ASP A 230 -16.27 -2.73 20.74
CA ASP A 230 -16.55 -1.44 21.36
C ASP A 230 -17.69 -1.67 22.36
N ASP A 231 -17.37 -1.63 23.65
CA ASP A 231 -18.34 -1.28 24.68
C ASP A 231 -18.57 0.24 24.61
#